data_AF-A0AAU7V3Q4-F1
#
_entry.id   AF-A0AAU7V3Q4-F1
#
_cell.length_a   1.000
_cell.length_b   1.000
_cell.length_c   1.000
_cell.angle_alpha   90.00
_cell.angle_beta   90.00
_cell.angle_gamma   90.00
#
_symmetry.space_group_name_H-M   'P 1'
#
loop_
_entity.id
_entity.type
_entity.pdbx_description
1 polymer ?
#
loop_
_entity_poly.entity_id
_entity_poly.type
_entity_poly.pdbx_seq_one_letter_code
_entity_poly.pdbx_strand_id
1 'polypeptide(L)'
;MDLDVLNVNQVSGHSVIDADLGIGGRRLMVLSGIAIPFWSVDSDELHQTDCRVNLRVQAGNVESATIHVGLASIRNDDSSWVFASDVARWEVNAAGELILIVHLALLGEPSSLYRFSYQVVLTTRVVTTEISGKIRWKPGVFTPPGSALTASAIGPLLRVTLNERTVTKFAGSSTTFAYENETLKPIGAGEIVNVRLTDGEYLADYRISGCPKGIELKVTVEPVGFPPGVKYVTFPEQNGGDVVNLSVANPSRTNVDFRVDVYRGPK
;
A
#
# COMPACT_ATOMS: atom_id res chain seq x y z
N MET A 1 20.30 -14.71 3.99
CA MET A 1 20.36 -14.11 5.36
C MET A 1 19.43 -12.92 5.40
N ASP A 2 18.66 -12.77 6.47
CA ASP A 2 17.67 -11.69 6.60
C ASP A 2 17.97 -10.84 7.83
N LEU A 3 18.18 -9.54 7.61
CA LEU A 3 18.50 -8.54 8.61
C LEU A 3 17.38 -7.49 8.68
N ASP A 4 17.19 -6.89 9.85
CA ASP A 4 16.20 -5.85 10.08
C ASP A 4 16.84 -4.61 10.71
N VAL A 5 16.55 -3.42 10.18
CA VAL A 5 17.06 -2.14 10.72
C VAL A 5 16.57 -1.85 12.14
N LEU A 6 15.47 -2.49 12.58
CA LEU A 6 14.96 -2.36 13.93
C LEU A 6 15.74 -3.21 14.95
N ASN A 7 16.60 -4.12 14.48
CA ASN A 7 17.46 -4.93 15.34
C ASN A 7 18.89 -4.38 15.32
N VAL A 8 19.28 -3.72 16.42
CA VAL A 8 20.60 -3.09 16.56
C VAL A 8 21.79 -4.05 16.48
N ASN A 9 21.55 -5.35 16.71
CA ASN A 9 22.57 -6.39 16.57
C ASN A 9 22.74 -6.86 15.12
N GLN A 10 21.80 -6.51 14.23
CA GLN A 10 21.80 -6.86 12.81
C GLN A 10 22.13 -5.66 11.92
N VAL A 11 21.72 -4.45 12.32
CA VAL A 11 22.06 -3.22 11.62
C VAL A 11 22.38 -2.12 12.64
N SER A 12 23.56 -1.52 12.49
CA SER A 12 24.00 -0.38 13.29
C SER A 12 23.97 0.92 12.48
N GLY A 13 23.65 2.03 13.15
CA GLY A 13 23.71 3.37 12.55
C GLY A 13 22.76 3.59 11.37
N HIS A 14 21.63 2.87 11.33
CA HIS A 14 20.62 3.11 10.31
C HIS A 14 20.10 4.54 10.40
N SER A 15 20.12 5.26 9.28
CA SER A 15 19.64 6.63 9.17
C SER A 15 18.96 6.86 7.84
N VAL A 16 17.97 7.76 7.85
CA VAL A 16 17.17 8.12 6.69
C VAL A 16 17.09 9.64 6.62
N ILE A 17 17.53 10.18 5.49
CA ILE A 17 17.25 11.57 5.09
C ILE A 17 16.14 11.49 4.05
N ASP A 18 15.08 12.26 4.25
CA ASP A 18 13.94 12.34 3.33
C ASP A 18 13.65 13.81 3.03
N ALA A 19 13.85 14.19 1.77
CA ALA A 19 13.73 15.56 1.29
C ALA A 19 12.68 15.64 0.18
N ASP A 20 11.71 16.55 0.35
CA ASP A 20 10.77 16.92 -0.70
C ASP A 20 11.50 17.73 -1.78
N LEU A 21 11.35 17.32 -3.05
CA LEU A 21 11.96 18.00 -4.19
C LEU A 21 11.08 19.14 -4.74
N GLY A 22 9.89 19.36 -4.18
CA GLY A 22 8.99 20.47 -4.51
C GLY A 22 8.29 20.33 -5.86
N ILE A 23 8.46 19.21 -6.57
CA ILE A 23 7.89 18.98 -7.90
C ILE A 23 7.19 17.63 -8.00
N GLY A 24 5.90 17.65 -8.33
CA GLY A 24 5.15 16.45 -8.70
C GLY A 24 5.07 15.36 -7.63
N GLY A 25 5.21 15.73 -6.35
CA GLY A 25 5.24 14.80 -5.22
C GLY A 25 6.53 13.97 -5.13
N ARG A 26 7.61 14.39 -5.78
CA ARG A 26 8.90 13.69 -5.75
C ARG A 26 9.65 13.95 -4.46
N ARG A 27 10.33 12.91 -3.97
CA ARG A 27 11.15 12.93 -2.76
C ARG A 27 12.49 12.28 -3.06
N LEU A 28 13.56 12.88 -2.56
CA LEU A 28 14.88 12.27 -2.50
C LEU A 28 15.05 11.64 -1.13
N MET A 29 15.30 10.34 -1.10
CA MET A 29 15.61 9.62 0.12
C MET A 29 17.04 9.11 0.07
N VAL A 30 17.78 9.32 1.15
CA VAL A 30 19.13 8.77 1.35
C VAL A 30 19.09 7.94 2.61
N LEU A 31 19.31 6.64 2.45
CA LEU A 31 19.38 5.68 3.54
C LEU A 31 20.82 5.24 3.70
N SER A 32 21.29 5.11 4.92
CA SER A 32 22.63 4.61 5.20
C SER A 32 22.64 3.76 6.46
N GLY A 33 23.60 2.84 6.56
CA GLY A 33 23.80 2.06 7.77
C GLY A 33 24.91 1.04 7.62
N ILE A 34 25.09 0.23 8.66
CA ILE A 34 26.07 -0.86 8.72
C ILE A 34 25.32 -2.15 8.99
N ALA A 35 25.24 -3.04 8.02
CA ALA A 35 24.67 -4.38 8.18
C ALA A 35 25.71 -5.32 8.83
N ILE A 36 25.25 -6.20 9.71
CA ILE A 36 26.06 -7.13 10.50
C ILE A 36 25.58 -8.57 10.21
N PRO A 37 25.93 -9.14 9.04
CA PRO A 37 25.50 -10.49 8.69
C PRO A 37 26.17 -11.57 9.54
N PHE A 38 27.36 -11.31 10.08
CA PHE A 38 28.19 -12.28 10.79
C PHE A 38 28.30 -13.61 10.03
N TRP A 39 28.93 -13.57 8.84
CA TRP A 39 29.03 -14.72 7.96
C TRP A 39 30.47 -15.24 7.92
N SER A 40 30.66 -16.50 8.30
CA SER A 40 31.96 -17.19 8.31
C SER A 40 31.93 -18.43 7.45
N VAL A 41 33.03 -18.71 6.75
CA VAL A 41 33.27 -19.97 6.05
C VAL A 41 34.66 -20.48 6.41
N ASP A 42 34.81 -21.79 6.35
CA ASP A 42 36.06 -22.51 6.59
C ASP A 42 36.18 -23.56 5.48
N SER A 43 36.55 -23.09 4.29
CA SER A 43 36.54 -23.87 3.06
C SER A 43 37.28 -23.16 1.93
N ASP A 44 37.97 -23.95 1.11
CA ASP A 44 38.58 -23.54 -0.16
C ASP A 44 37.58 -23.33 -1.32
N GLU A 45 36.29 -23.54 -1.09
CA GLU A 45 35.25 -23.34 -2.11
C GLU A 45 34.68 -21.92 -2.06
N LEU A 46 34.25 -21.40 -3.21
CA LEU A 46 33.56 -20.11 -3.27
C LEU A 46 32.15 -20.26 -2.71
N HIS A 47 31.86 -19.59 -1.61
CA HIS A 47 30.52 -19.52 -1.04
C HIS A 47 29.84 -18.23 -1.48
N GLN A 48 28.56 -18.33 -1.84
CA GLN A 48 27.74 -17.20 -2.26
C GLN A 48 26.41 -17.19 -1.52
N THR A 49 25.94 -16.01 -1.13
CA THR A 49 24.65 -15.88 -0.45
C THR A 49 24.05 -14.49 -0.62
N ASP A 50 22.72 -14.42 -0.62
CA ASP A 50 22.00 -13.14 -0.58
C ASP A 50 21.83 -12.68 0.88
N CYS A 51 22.27 -11.46 1.16
CA CYS A 51 21.95 -10.73 2.38
C CYS A 51 20.83 -9.73 2.10
N ARG A 52 19.67 -9.96 2.69
CA ARG A 52 18.48 -9.10 2.59
C ARG A 52 18.41 -8.22 3.84
N VAL A 53 18.37 -6.91 3.66
CA VAL A 53 18.23 -5.93 4.75
C VAL A 53 16.87 -5.24 4.60
N ASN A 54 15.97 -5.51 5.55
CA ASN A 54 14.66 -4.86 5.61
C ASN A 54 14.86 -3.43 6.12
N LEU A 55 14.71 -2.44 5.24
CA LEU A 55 15.00 -1.03 5.55
C LEU A 55 13.85 -0.33 6.27
N ARG A 56 12.65 -0.94 6.32
CA ARG A 56 11.45 -0.41 6.99
C ARG A 56 11.05 1.01 6.56
N VAL A 57 11.48 1.41 5.37
CA VAL A 57 11.11 2.67 4.75
C VAL A 57 10.07 2.39 3.67
N GLN A 58 8.93 3.06 3.77
CA GLN A 58 7.88 3.01 2.74
C GLN A 58 8.40 3.68 1.47
N ALA A 59 8.52 2.91 0.39
CA ALA A 59 8.79 3.46 -0.92
C ALA A 59 7.50 3.55 -1.72
N GLY A 60 7.22 4.74 -2.24
CA GLY A 60 6.19 4.95 -3.24
C GLY A 60 6.60 4.36 -4.59
N ASN A 61 6.39 5.11 -5.66
CA ASN A 61 6.94 4.73 -6.96
C ASN A 61 8.43 5.14 -7.01
N VAL A 62 9.34 4.18 -7.01
CA VAL A 62 10.79 4.46 -7.13
C VAL A 62 11.11 4.77 -8.59
N GLU A 63 11.46 6.02 -8.88
CA GLU A 63 11.79 6.48 -10.23
C GLU A 63 13.26 6.21 -10.58
N SER A 64 14.15 6.32 -9.60
CA SER A 64 15.58 6.03 -9.75
C SER A 64 16.17 5.58 -8.43
N ALA A 65 17.18 4.72 -8.46
CA ALA A 65 17.95 4.37 -7.27
C ALA A 65 19.41 4.11 -7.62
N THR A 66 20.29 4.44 -6.69
CA THR A 66 21.71 4.11 -6.72
C THR A 66 22.09 3.53 -5.37
N ILE A 67 22.80 2.41 -5.39
CA ILE A 67 23.22 1.70 -4.19
C ILE A 67 24.74 1.65 -4.18
N HIS A 68 25.31 1.99 -3.03
CA HIS A 68 26.72 1.81 -2.73
C HIS A 68 26.86 0.88 -1.54
N VAL A 69 27.70 -0.14 -1.68
CA VAL A 69 28.06 -1.06 -0.60
C VAL A 69 29.57 -0.97 -0.41
N GLY A 70 29.99 -0.71 0.83
CA GLY A 70 31.40 -0.71 1.22
C GLY A 70 31.64 -1.83 2.21
N LEU A 71 32.48 -2.81 1.85
CA LEU A 71 32.91 -3.87 2.78
C LEU A 71 33.63 -3.25 3.98
N ALA A 72 33.32 -3.73 5.18
CA ALA A 72 33.89 -3.18 6.42
C ALA A 72 34.25 -4.28 7.42
N SER A 73 35.41 -4.19 8.06
CA SER A 73 35.88 -5.17 9.08
C SER A 73 35.86 -6.61 8.58
N ILE A 74 36.90 -6.93 7.83
CA ILE A 74 37.22 -8.26 7.36
C ILE A 74 38.23 -8.87 8.34
N ARG A 75 37.99 -10.10 8.82
CA ARG A 75 39.04 -10.89 9.48
C ARG A 75 39.38 -12.08 8.62
N ASN A 76 40.67 -12.31 8.51
CA ASN A 76 41.22 -13.49 7.91
C ASN A 76 42.54 -13.79 8.63
N ASP A 77 42.82 -15.07 8.85
CA ASP A 77 43.99 -15.53 9.60
C ASP A 77 45.08 -16.13 8.65
N ASP A 78 44.93 -16.04 7.31
CA ASP A 78 45.87 -16.49 6.24
C ASP A 78 46.02 -15.49 5.04
N SER A 79 46.71 -15.87 3.96
CA SER A 79 47.32 -14.99 2.95
C SER A 79 46.61 -14.93 1.59
N SER A 80 45.61 -15.79 1.33
CA SER A 80 44.80 -15.77 0.09
C SER A 80 43.31 -15.76 0.39
N TRP A 81 42.63 -14.64 0.09
CA TRP A 81 41.19 -14.50 0.30
C TRP A 81 40.54 -13.57 -0.70
N VAL A 82 39.23 -13.77 -0.91
CA VAL A 82 38.39 -12.91 -1.75
C VAL A 82 37.09 -12.61 -1.01
N PHE A 83 36.85 -11.32 -0.75
CA PHE A 83 35.55 -10.82 -0.34
C PHE A 83 35.02 -9.97 -1.49
N ALA A 84 33.80 -10.26 -1.92
CA ALA A 84 33.15 -9.46 -2.94
C ALA A 84 31.70 -9.15 -2.55
N SER A 85 31.31 -7.90 -2.76
CA SER A 85 29.92 -7.54 -2.99
C SER A 85 29.75 -7.45 -4.50
N ASP A 86 29.09 -8.43 -5.09
CA ASP A 86 29.00 -8.53 -6.57
C ASP A 86 27.89 -7.63 -7.09
N VAL A 87 26.68 -7.81 -6.55
CA VAL A 87 25.49 -7.07 -6.95
C VAL A 87 24.77 -6.54 -5.73
N ALA A 88 24.42 -5.25 -5.76
CA ALA A 88 23.51 -4.65 -4.81
C ALA A 88 22.27 -4.15 -5.57
N ARG A 89 21.09 -4.62 -5.17
CA ARG A 89 19.80 -4.23 -5.74
C ARG A 89 18.80 -3.91 -4.64
N TRP A 90 17.69 -3.28 -5.01
CA TRP A 90 16.59 -3.02 -4.10
C TRP A 90 15.33 -3.73 -4.60
N GLU A 91 14.44 -4.06 -3.68
CA GLU A 91 13.09 -4.56 -3.92
C GLU A 91 12.10 -3.80 -3.02
N VAL A 92 10.83 -3.79 -3.40
CA VAL A 92 9.73 -3.33 -2.54
C VAL A 92 8.88 -4.53 -2.19
N ASN A 93 8.68 -4.78 -0.89
CA ASN A 93 7.88 -5.92 -0.44
C ASN A 93 6.38 -5.68 -0.61
N ALA A 94 5.57 -6.69 -0.31
CA ALA A 94 4.10 -6.60 -0.42
C ALA A 94 3.49 -5.49 0.46
N ALA A 95 4.16 -5.09 1.53
CA ALA A 95 3.75 -4.01 2.44
C ALA A 95 4.22 -2.61 1.97
N GLY A 96 4.89 -2.50 0.82
CA GLY A 96 5.40 -1.23 0.30
C GLY A 96 6.75 -0.80 0.89
N GLU A 97 7.42 -1.65 1.66
CA GLU A 97 8.69 -1.32 2.30
C GLU A 97 9.89 -1.71 1.43
N LEU A 98 10.95 -0.91 1.50
CA LEU A 98 12.22 -1.17 0.83
C LEU A 98 13.00 -2.31 1.49
N ILE A 99 13.55 -3.17 0.64
CA ILE A 99 14.52 -4.20 0.98
C ILE A 99 15.77 -3.97 0.15
N LEU A 100 16.93 -3.86 0.81
CA LEU A 100 18.23 -3.90 0.15
C LEU A 100 18.67 -5.36 0.05
N ILE A 101 19.14 -5.78 -1.12
CA ILE A 101 19.67 -7.12 -1.34
C ILE A 101 21.10 -6.98 -1.84
N VAL A 102 22.03 -7.56 -1.09
CA VAL A 102 23.44 -7.60 -1.44
C VAL A 102 23.84 -9.05 -1.66
N HIS A 103 24.35 -9.34 -2.85
CA HIS A 103 24.96 -10.63 -3.15
C HIS A 103 26.40 -10.64 -2.61
N LEU A 104 26.65 -11.52 -1.66
CA LEU A 104 27.92 -11.65 -0.97
C LEU A 104 28.63 -12.91 -1.43
N ALA A 105 29.94 -12.80 -1.66
CA ALA A 105 30.80 -13.93 -1.96
C ALA A 105 32.00 -13.97 -0.99
N LEU A 106 32.33 -15.17 -0.51
CA LEU A 106 33.38 -15.42 0.46
C LEU A 106 34.16 -16.69 0.07
N LEU A 107 35.50 -16.60 0.10
CA LEU A 107 36.43 -17.70 -0.22
C LEU A 107 37.63 -17.64 0.74
N GLY A 108 37.99 -18.77 1.34
CA GLY A 108 39.25 -18.97 2.09
C GLY A 108 39.06 -19.58 3.48
N GLU A 109 40.13 -20.20 4.00
CA GLU A 109 40.21 -20.84 5.32
C GLU A 109 40.89 -19.95 6.37
N PRO A 110 40.36 -19.88 7.61
CA PRO A 110 39.01 -19.44 7.95
C PRO A 110 38.80 -17.95 7.62
N SER A 111 37.67 -17.63 6.96
CA SER A 111 37.32 -16.27 6.54
C SER A 111 36.00 -15.80 7.15
N SER A 112 35.92 -14.54 7.56
CA SER A 112 34.70 -13.98 8.16
C SER A 112 34.39 -12.56 7.71
N LEU A 113 33.17 -12.35 7.22
CA LEU A 113 32.58 -11.04 6.96
C LEU A 113 31.70 -10.62 8.15
N TYR A 114 32.19 -9.68 8.95
CA TYR A 114 31.46 -9.20 10.11
C TYR A 114 30.41 -8.15 9.75
N ARG A 115 30.76 -7.20 8.88
CA ARG A 115 29.88 -6.08 8.54
C ARG A 115 30.11 -5.54 7.13
N PHE A 116 29.13 -4.80 6.64
CA PHE A 116 29.31 -3.93 5.48
C PHE A 116 28.50 -2.65 5.67
N SER A 117 29.05 -1.54 5.20
CA SER A 117 28.33 -0.28 5.10
C SER A 117 27.49 -0.27 3.82
N TYR A 118 26.34 0.37 3.88
CA TYR A 118 25.50 0.62 2.71
C TYR A 118 25.03 2.06 2.68
N GLN A 119 24.84 2.56 1.48
CA GLN A 119 24.12 3.80 1.19
C GLN A 119 23.18 3.55 0.00
N VAL A 120 21.90 3.86 0.18
CA VAL A 120 20.87 3.78 -0.86
C VAL A 120 20.37 5.19 -1.09
N VAL A 121 20.56 5.71 -2.31
CA VAL A 121 20.03 7.00 -2.74
C VAL A 121 18.91 6.72 -3.73
N LEU A 122 17.70 7.18 -3.44
CA LEU A 122 16.54 6.91 -4.27
C LEU A 122 15.67 8.15 -4.45
N THR A 123 15.15 8.32 -5.67
CA THR A 123 14.11 9.29 -5.96
C THR A 123 12.80 8.53 -6.00
N THR A 124 11.88 8.86 -5.10
CA THR A 124 10.52 8.34 -5.12
C THR A 124 9.56 9.40 -5.56
N ARG A 125 8.42 8.96 -6.07
CA ARG A 125 7.25 9.79 -6.26
C ARG A 125 6.16 9.31 -5.33
N VAL A 126 5.67 10.21 -4.49
CA VAL A 126 4.43 10.02 -3.75
C VAL A 126 3.32 10.04 -4.79
N VAL A 127 2.86 8.84 -5.14
CA VAL A 127 1.68 8.69 -5.96
C VAL A 127 0.50 8.67 -5.01
N THR A 128 -0.19 9.81 -4.91
CA THR A 128 -1.43 9.93 -4.16
C THR A 128 -2.41 8.90 -4.71
N THR A 129 -2.81 7.97 -3.88
CA THR A 129 -3.82 6.99 -4.23
C THR A 129 -5.19 7.62 -4.12
N GLU A 130 -6.06 7.32 -5.08
CA GLU A 130 -7.41 7.88 -5.10
C GLU A 130 -8.41 6.84 -5.57
N ILE A 131 -9.53 6.73 -4.87
CA ILE A 131 -10.73 6.06 -5.37
C ILE A 131 -11.80 7.12 -5.58
N SER A 132 -12.39 7.18 -6.77
CA SER A 132 -13.45 8.14 -7.10
C SER A 132 -14.57 7.52 -7.91
N GLY A 133 -15.74 8.11 -7.78
CA GLY A 133 -16.95 7.65 -8.45
C GLY A 133 -18.11 8.60 -8.22
N LYS A 134 -19.29 8.14 -8.61
CA LYS A 134 -20.54 8.91 -8.58
C LYS A 134 -21.59 8.17 -7.77
N ILE A 135 -22.35 8.91 -6.96
CA ILE A 135 -23.52 8.41 -6.26
C ILE A 135 -24.74 9.03 -6.92
N ARG A 136 -25.65 8.19 -7.43
CA ARG A 136 -26.85 8.63 -8.16
C ARG A 136 -28.13 8.29 -7.42
N TRP A 137 -29.10 9.19 -7.45
CA TRP A 137 -30.46 8.92 -6.95
C TRP A 137 -31.50 9.78 -7.66
N LYS A 138 -32.74 9.29 -7.70
CA LYS A 138 -33.86 10.03 -8.29
C LYS A 138 -34.45 11.03 -7.29
N PRO A 139 -35.05 12.14 -7.74
CA PRO A 139 -35.74 13.08 -6.86
C PRO A 139 -36.83 12.47 -5.98
N GLY A 140 -37.48 11.39 -6.45
CA GLY A 140 -38.47 10.63 -5.67
C GLY A 140 -37.87 9.78 -4.55
N VAL A 141 -36.56 9.56 -4.53
CA VAL A 141 -35.83 8.91 -3.40
C VAL A 141 -35.54 9.96 -2.33
N PHE A 142 -34.93 11.06 -2.75
CA PHE A 142 -34.60 12.18 -1.88
C PHE A 142 -34.42 13.44 -2.72
N THR A 143 -34.97 14.55 -2.24
CA THR A 143 -34.74 15.89 -2.79
C THR A 143 -34.02 16.72 -1.73
N PRO A 144 -32.78 17.17 -2.00
CA PRO A 144 -32.04 17.99 -1.05
C PRO A 144 -32.82 19.23 -0.62
N PRO A 145 -32.78 19.61 0.67
CA PRO A 145 -33.45 20.81 1.15
C PRO A 145 -32.76 22.06 0.62
N GLY A 146 -33.53 22.94 -0.02
CA GLY A 146 -33.05 24.20 -0.60
C GLY A 146 -32.62 24.10 -2.07
N SER A 147 -32.31 25.24 -2.68
CA SER A 147 -31.91 25.33 -4.09
C SER A 147 -30.42 25.08 -4.34
N ALA A 148 -29.60 24.94 -3.29
CA ALA A 148 -28.15 24.86 -3.40
C ALA A 148 -27.65 23.41 -3.41
N LEU A 149 -27.45 22.85 -4.60
CA LEU A 149 -26.75 21.57 -4.81
C LEU A 149 -25.24 21.78 -4.64
N THR A 150 -24.78 21.83 -3.38
CA THR A 150 -23.37 22.02 -3.05
C THR A 150 -22.81 20.80 -2.31
N ALA A 151 -21.50 20.56 -2.47
CA ALA A 151 -20.80 19.49 -1.78
C ALA A 151 -20.96 19.57 -0.25
N SER A 152 -20.89 20.77 0.33
CA SER A 152 -21.04 20.99 1.77
C SER A 152 -22.45 20.69 2.30
N ALA A 153 -23.49 20.87 1.48
CA ALA A 153 -24.86 20.57 1.87
C ALA A 153 -25.17 19.07 1.80
N ILE A 154 -24.59 18.36 0.82
CA ILE A 154 -24.84 16.92 0.60
C ILE A 154 -23.87 16.02 1.34
N GLY A 155 -22.62 16.46 1.54
CA GLY A 155 -21.57 15.69 2.21
C GLY A 155 -22.00 15.06 3.54
N PRO A 156 -22.65 15.81 4.44
CA PRO A 156 -23.15 15.24 5.69
C PRO A 156 -24.28 14.22 5.52
N LEU A 157 -24.96 14.18 4.38
CA LEU A 157 -26.10 13.31 4.11
C LEU A 157 -25.70 11.95 3.51
N LEU A 158 -24.51 11.86 2.92
CA LEU A 158 -23.97 10.65 2.29
C LEU A 158 -22.63 10.29 2.94
N ARG A 159 -22.60 9.16 3.65
CA ARG A 159 -21.37 8.63 4.25
C ARG A 159 -20.71 7.67 3.26
N VAL A 160 -19.57 8.08 2.72
CA VAL A 160 -18.71 7.21 1.91
C VAL A 160 -17.61 6.67 2.81
N THR A 161 -17.49 5.35 2.90
CA THR A 161 -16.51 4.67 3.77
C THR A 161 -15.61 3.78 2.93
N LEU A 162 -14.31 3.88 3.16
CA LEU A 162 -13.33 2.92 2.67
C LEU A 162 -13.13 1.83 3.72
N ASN A 163 -13.25 0.58 3.31
CA ASN A 163 -13.07 -0.57 4.17
C ASN A 163 -11.94 -1.45 3.65
N GLU A 164 -11.14 -1.98 4.57
CA GLU A 164 -10.34 -3.17 4.33
C GLU A 164 -11.29 -4.36 4.24
N ARG A 165 -11.19 -5.13 3.16
CA ARG A 165 -12.03 -6.30 2.89
C ARG A 165 -11.27 -7.57 3.20
N THR A 166 -11.88 -8.44 4.01
CA THR A 166 -11.37 -9.79 4.26
C THR A 166 -12.47 -10.80 3.95
N VAL A 167 -12.16 -11.79 3.12
CA VAL A 167 -13.09 -12.89 2.81
C VAL A 167 -12.54 -14.19 3.38
N THR A 168 -13.29 -14.79 4.30
CA THR A 168 -13.00 -16.11 4.83
C THR A 168 -13.88 -17.12 4.13
N LYS A 169 -13.26 -18.06 3.40
CA LYS A 169 -13.98 -19.13 2.71
C LYS A 169 -14.11 -20.34 3.63
N PHE A 170 -15.33 -20.83 3.78
CA PHE A 170 -15.62 -22.06 4.51
C PHE A 170 -15.89 -23.18 3.52
N ALA A 171 -15.08 -24.24 3.60
CA ALA A 171 -15.34 -25.44 2.83
C ALA A 171 -16.67 -26.05 3.27
N GLY A 172 -17.50 -26.42 2.29
CA GLY A 172 -18.72 -27.16 2.57
C GLY A 172 -18.39 -28.54 3.13
N SER A 173 -19.30 -29.08 3.94
CA SER A 173 -19.29 -30.48 4.36
C SER A 173 -20.36 -31.27 3.62
N SER A 174 -20.49 -32.57 3.88
CA SER A 174 -21.58 -33.39 3.33
C SER A 174 -22.98 -32.89 3.72
N THR A 175 -23.10 -32.03 4.73
CA THR A 175 -24.38 -31.48 5.21
C THR A 175 -24.46 -29.95 5.14
N THR A 176 -23.41 -29.26 4.70
CA THR A 176 -23.35 -27.78 4.70
C THR A 176 -22.76 -27.28 3.40
N PHE A 177 -23.44 -26.32 2.75
CA PHE A 177 -22.90 -25.68 1.57
C PHE A 177 -21.66 -24.85 1.92
N ALA A 178 -20.70 -24.81 0.98
CA ALA A 178 -19.61 -23.86 1.07
C ALA A 178 -20.17 -22.44 1.08
N TYR A 179 -19.62 -21.57 1.92
CA TYR A 179 -20.02 -20.17 1.99
C TYR A 179 -18.81 -19.29 2.24
N GLU A 180 -18.94 -18.02 1.85
CA GLU A 180 -17.93 -17.01 2.08
C GLU A 180 -18.45 -16.03 3.14
N ASN A 181 -17.65 -15.73 4.14
CA ASN A 181 -17.95 -14.68 5.10
C ASN A 181 -17.11 -13.45 4.78
N GLU A 182 -17.78 -12.33 4.52
CA GLU A 182 -17.14 -11.04 4.26
C GLU A 182 -17.09 -10.22 5.54
N THR A 183 -15.88 -9.76 5.90
CA THR A 183 -15.66 -8.83 7.01
C THR A 183 -15.11 -7.52 6.45
N LEU A 184 -15.70 -6.41 6.89
CA LEU A 184 -15.31 -5.06 6.48
C LEU A 184 -14.82 -4.28 7.70
N LYS A 185 -13.60 -3.74 7.62
CA LYS A 185 -13.02 -2.88 8.66
C LYS A 185 -12.86 -1.47 8.11
N PRO A 186 -13.54 -0.44 8.66
CA PRO A 186 -13.37 0.93 8.21
C PRO A 186 -11.94 1.42 8.41
N ILE A 187 -11.37 2.02 7.37
CA ILE A 187 -9.98 2.53 7.37
C ILE A 187 -9.87 3.94 6.78
N GLY A 188 -10.93 4.47 6.17
CA GLY A 188 -10.94 5.82 5.62
C GLY A 188 -12.36 6.31 5.32
N ALA A 189 -12.48 7.60 5.08
CA ALA A 189 -13.73 8.25 4.69
C ALA A 189 -13.56 8.95 3.34
N GLY A 190 -14.60 8.91 2.53
CA GLY A 190 -14.69 9.71 1.32
C GLY A 190 -15.34 11.06 1.56
N GLU A 191 -15.08 11.99 0.66
CA GLU A 191 -15.71 13.30 0.65
C GLU A 191 -16.49 13.50 -0.66
N ILE A 192 -17.63 14.19 -0.55
CA ILE A 192 -18.38 14.66 -1.71
C ILE A 192 -17.66 15.89 -2.25
N VAL A 193 -17.34 15.90 -3.54
CA VAL A 193 -16.59 17.00 -4.17
C VAL A 193 -17.49 17.89 -5.02
N ASN A 194 -18.56 17.34 -5.58
CA ASN A 194 -19.45 18.05 -6.46
C ASN A 194 -20.84 17.41 -6.46
N VAL A 195 -21.88 18.21 -6.69
CA VAL A 195 -23.26 17.76 -6.76
C VAL A 195 -23.95 18.46 -7.92
N ARG A 196 -24.69 17.71 -8.73
CA ARG A 196 -25.49 18.25 -9.83
C ARG A 196 -26.76 17.46 -10.03
N LEU A 197 -27.75 18.09 -10.65
CA LEU A 197 -28.92 17.42 -11.21
C LEU A 197 -28.67 17.28 -12.71
N THR A 198 -28.72 16.07 -13.24
CA THR A 198 -28.49 15.78 -14.66
C THR A 198 -29.42 14.67 -15.10
N ASP A 199 -30.09 14.84 -16.24
CA ASP A 199 -31.04 13.85 -16.80
C ASP A 199 -32.13 13.37 -15.81
N GLY A 200 -32.56 14.27 -14.91
CA GLY A 200 -33.58 13.97 -13.91
C GLY A 200 -33.08 13.14 -12.72
N GLU A 201 -31.77 12.95 -12.55
CA GLU A 201 -31.15 12.31 -11.40
C GLU A 201 -30.16 13.23 -10.70
N TYR A 202 -30.13 13.18 -9.38
CA TYR A 202 -29.08 13.81 -8.59
C TYR A 202 -27.83 12.94 -8.67
N LEU A 203 -26.69 13.61 -8.82
CA LEU A 203 -25.39 13.00 -8.98
C LEU A 203 -24.41 13.71 -8.06
N ALA A 204 -23.87 12.97 -7.08
CA ALA A 204 -22.79 13.42 -6.21
C ALA A 204 -21.49 12.74 -6.61
N ASP A 205 -20.50 13.51 -7.08
CA ASP A 205 -19.15 12.99 -7.29
C ASP A 205 -18.47 12.90 -5.92
N TYR A 206 -17.74 11.81 -5.66
CA TYR A 206 -16.97 11.63 -4.43
C TYR A 206 -15.54 11.21 -4.73
N ARG A 207 -14.65 11.45 -3.76
CA ARG A 207 -13.28 10.92 -3.78
C ARG A 207 -12.85 10.43 -2.40
N ILE A 208 -11.93 9.47 -2.39
CA ILE A 208 -11.23 8.96 -1.22
C ILE A 208 -9.74 9.03 -1.55
N SER A 209 -9.00 9.86 -0.81
CA SER A 209 -7.56 10.03 -1.00
C SER A 209 -6.76 9.20 0.00
N GLY A 210 -5.53 8.82 -0.36
CA GLY A 210 -4.61 8.15 0.56
C GLY A 210 -4.97 6.69 0.85
N CYS A 211 -5.71 6.03 -0.05
CA CYS A 211 -6.07 4.62 0.07
C CYS A 211 -4.81 3.72 0.13
N PRO A 212 -4.76 2.70 1.03
CA PRO A 212 -3.63 1.79 1.09
C PRO A 212 -3.53 0.92 -0.16
N LYS A 213 -2.32 0.43 -0.44
CA LYS A 213 -2.01 -0.41 -1.62
C LYS A 213 -1.80 -1.86 -1.19
N GLY A 214 -1.92 -2.79 -2.14
CA GLY A 214 -1.57 -4.20 -1.93
C GLY A 214 -2.57 -5.00 -1.08
N ILE A 215 -3.66 -4.38 -0.64
CA ILE A 215 -4.76 -5.03 0.08
C ILE A 215 -6.06 -4.86 -0.71
N GLU A 216 -7.01 -5.77 -0.49
CA GLU A 216 -8.33 -5.67 -1.08
C GLU A 216 -9.20 -4.69 -0.30
N LEU A 217 -9.79 -3.74 -1.01
CA LEU A 217 -10.60 -2.66 -0.47
C LEU A 217 -12.03 -2.79 -0.92
N LYS A 218 -12.97 -2.30 -0.09
CA LYS A 218 -14.38 -2.16 -0.47
C LYS A 218 -14.91 -0.79 -0.10
N VAL A 219 -15.46 -0.08 -1.07
CA VAL A 219 -16.15 1.19 -0.83
C VAL A 219 -17.61 0.90 -0.48
N THR A 220 -18.10 1.56 0.57
CA THR A 220 -19.53 1.52 0.93
C THR A 220 -20.10 2.92 1.01
N VAL A 221 -21.37 3.07 0.65
CA VAL A 221 -22.09 4.34 0.65
C VAL A 221 -23.39 4.19 1.42
N GLU A 222 -23.56 5.03 2.45
CA GLU A 222 -24.73 5.02 3.32
C GLU A 222 -25.42 6.40 3.34
N PRO A 223 -26.72 6.47 3.00
CA PRO A 223 -27.49 7.72 3.06
C PRO A 223 -27.95 8.02 4.50
N VAL A 224 -27.06 8.60 5.30
CA VAL A 224 -27.29 8.85 6.74
C VAL A 224 -28.16 10.07 7.05
N GLY A 225 -28.25 11.03 6.13
CA GLY A 225 -29.04 12.26 6.32
C GLY A 225 -30.35 12.29 5.55
N PHE A 226 -30.74 11.17 4.94
CA PHE A 226 -32.00 11.09 4.20
C PHE A 226 -33.18 11.00 5.18
N PRO A 227 -34.42 11.34 4.74
CA PRO A 227 -35.58 11.38 5.62
C PRO A 227 -35.76 10.09 6.44
N PRO A 228 -35.96 10.19 7.76
CA PRO A 228 -36.18 9.03 8.62
C PRO A 228 -37.48 8.32 8.26
N GLY A 229 -37.56 7.01 8.55
CA GLY A 229 -38.76 6.19 8.30
C GLY A 229 -38.81 5.54 6.91
N VAL A 230 -37.95 5.97 5.98
CA VAL A 230 -37.72 5.30 4.70
C VAL A 230 -36.45 4.47 4.81
N LYS A 231 -36.51 3.20 4.40
CA LYS A 231 -35.31 2.37 4.26
C LYS A 231 -34.71 2.62 2.89
N TYR A 232 -33.42 2.94 2.84
CA TYR A 232 -32.68 3.12 1.61
C TYR A 232 -31.73 1.95 1.40
N VAL A 233 -31.48 1.61 0.15
CA VAL A 233 -30.44 0.67 -0.25
C VAL A 233 -29.49 1.37 -1.21
N THR A 234 -28.21 1.07 -1.05
CA THR A 234 -27.17 1.50 -1.97
C THR A 234 -26.57 0.27 -2.62
N PHE A 235 -26.41 0.30 -3.94
CA PHE A 235 -25.78 -0.78 -4.69
C PHE A 235 -24.77 -0.22 -5.68
N PRO A 236 -23.65 -0.92 -5.90
CA PRO A 236 -22.72 -0.53 -6.95
C PRO A 236 -23.40 -0.68 -8.33
N GLU A 237 -23.11 0.23 -9.27
CA GLU A 237 -23.69 0.15 -10.62
C GLU A 237 -23.14 -1.03 -11.43
N GLN A 238 -21.94 -1.51 -11.08
CA GLN A 238 -21.32 -2.69 -11.66
C GLN A 238 -21.15 -3.76 -10.59
N ASN A 239 -21.43 -5.02 -10.93
CA ASN A 239 -21.23 -6.13 -9.98
C ASN A 239 -19.75 -6.21 -9.57
N GLY A 240 -19.47 -6.13 -8.26
CA GLY A 240 -18.11 -6.05 -7.72
C GLY A 240 -17.38 -4.74 -8.02
N GLY A 241 -18.04 -3.73 -8.59
CA GLY A 241 -17.44 -2.44 -8.91
C GLY A 241 -17.01 -1.63 -7.69
N ASP A 242 -17.53 -1.99 -6.52
CA ASP A 242 -17.21 -1.48 -5.19
C ASP A 242 -15.95 -2.10 -4.56
N VAL A 243 -15.45 -3.22 -5.11
CA VAL A 243 -14.21 -3.87 -4.68
C VAL A 243 -13.04 -3.36 -5.51
N VAL A 244 -11.99 -2.90 -4.82
CA VAL A 244 -10.84 -2.24 -5.45
C VAL A 244 -9.55 -2.83 -4.91
N ASN A 245 -8.56 -3.03 -5.79
CA ASN A 245 -7.20 -3.33 -5.40
C ASN A 245 -6.27 -2.30 -6.04
N LEU A 246 -5.63 -1.48 -5.20
CA LEU A 246 -4.69 -0.45 -5.65
C LEU A 246 -3.27 -0.97 -5.58
N SER A 247 -2.48 -0.62 -6.59
CA SER A 247 -1.07 -1.00 -6.67
C SER A 247 -0.20 0.20 -7.00
N VAL A 248 1.12 0.01 -7.01
CA VAL A 248 2.05 1.05 -7.47
C VAL A 248 1.83 1.38 -8.94
N ALA A 249 1.52 0.37 -9.76
CA ALA A 249 1.23 0.53 -11.19
C ALA A 249 -0.15 1.15 -11.45
N ASN A 250 -1.14 0.83 -10.61
CA ASN A 250 -2.52 1.33 -10.69
C ASN A 250 -2.91 1.99 -9.37
N PRO A 251 -2.44 3.22 -9.11
CA PRO A 251 -2.60 3.91 -7.84
C PRO A 251 -4.01 4.47 -7.63
N SER A 252 -4.80 4.55 -8.69
CA SER A 252 -6.12 5.17 -8.66
C SER A 252 -7.17 4.30 -9.34
N ARG A 253 -8.38 4.33 -8.81
CA ARG A 253 -9.55 3.70 -9.42
C ARG A 253 -10.68 4.72 -9.56
N THR A 254 -11.08 4.98 -10.79
CA THR A 254 -12.24 5.80 -11.11
C THR A 254 -13.45 4.92 -11.44
N ASN A 255 -14.64 5.53 -11.52
CA ASN A 255 -15.91 4.88 -11.86
C ASN A 255 -16.36 3.81 -10.85
N VAL A 256 -16.04 4.01 -9.57
CA VAL A 256 -16.61 3.23 -8.47
C VAL A 256 -17.99 3.82 -8.15
N ASP A 257 -18.94 3.58 -9.05
CA ASP A 257 -20.23 4.26 -9.05
C ASP A 257 -21.28 3.48 -8.23
N PHE A 258 -22.14 4.23 -7.55
CA PHE A 258 -23.23 3.72 -6.72
C PHE A 258 -24.55 4.36 -7.10
N ARG A 259 -25.63 3.61 -6.87
CA ARG A 259 -26.99 4.13 -6.94
C ARG A 259 -27.72 3.89 -5.62
N VAL A 260 -28.44 4.92 -5.18
CA VAL A 260 -29.32 4.87 -4.00
C VAL A 260 -30.75 4.75 -4.46
N ASP A 261 -31.50 3.84 -3.86
CA ASP A 261 -32.92 3.62 -4.12
C ASP A 261 -33.69 3.35 -2.81
N VAL A 262 -35.01 3.40 -2.87
CA VAL A 262 -35.88 3.08 -1.72
C VAL A 262 -36.04 1.56 -1.62
N TYR A 263 -35.74 1.02 -0.45
CA TYR A 263 -35.98 -0.38 -0.14
C TYR A 263 -37.47 -0.64 0.06
N ARG A 264 -38.06 -1.46 -0.81
CA ARG A 264 -39.48 -1.83 -0.76
C ARG A 264 -39.76 -3.21 -0.15
N GLY A 265 -38.76 -3.87 0.41
CA GLY A 265 -38.86 -5.26 0.86
C GLY A 265 -38.85 -6.28 -0.29
N PRO A 266 -38.73 -7.59 0.03
CA PRO A 266 -39.07 -8.62 -0.94
C PRO A 266 -40.57 -8.54 -1.25
N LYS A 267 -40.91 -8.58 -2.53
CA LYS A 267 -42.30 -8.78 -2.97
C LYS A 267 -42.73 -10.22 -2.73
#